data_AF-A0A3D2J865-F1
#
_entry.id   AF-A0A3D2J865-F1
#
_cell.length_a   1.000
_cell.length_b   1.000
_cell.length_c   1.000
_cell.angle_alpha   90.00
_cell.angle_beta   90.00
_cell.angle_gamma   90.00
#
_symmetry.space_group_name_H-M   'P 1'
#
loop_
_entity.id
_entity.type
_entity.pdbx_description
1 polymer ?
#
loop_
_entity_poly.entity_id
_entity_poly.type
_entity_poly.pdbx_seq_one_letter_code
_entity_poly.pdbx_strand_id
1 'polypeptide(L)'
;MSSLFQPSDFTSDNSNDALFSSQLDTLYASLNPKDVEQFYQGYAAWQMYHKIATLEANVARIDQQINDNTVLMHLVQPSAIALATLSRLQSYGVDDINLLDTMLERGDEWLDHAMQLLNRCEHMHLIHESYTEWCQHA
;
A
#
# COMPACT_ATOMS: atom_id res chain seq x y z
N MET A 1 47.13 -58.56 27.30
CA MET A 1 45.90 -58.15 26.60
C MET A 1 44.83 -57.96 27.67
N SER A 2 44.30 -56.79 27.98
CA SER A 2 44.30 -55.51 27.29
C SER A 2 43.87 -54.41 28.29
N SER A 3 44.47 -53.21 28.11
CA SER A 3 43.95 -51.85 28.30
C SER A 3 43.19 -51.51 29.60
N LEU A 4 43.75 -50.68 30.51
CA LEU A 4 43.75 -49.19 30.46
C LEU A 4 42.37 -48.60 30.19
N PHE A 5 41.75 -48.01 31.23
CA PHE A 5 40.97 -46.77 31.14
C PHE A 5 40.89 -46.12 32.55
N GLN A 6 41.81 -45.19 32.82
CA GLN A 6 41.54 -44.07 33.72
C GLN A 6 40.57 -43.11 33.01
N PRO A 7 39.55 -42.57 33.67
CA PRO A 7 38.92 -41.35 33.21
C PRO A 7 39.79 -40.19 33.68
N SER A 8 40.78 -39.83 32.87
CA SER A 8 41.40 -38.50 32.93
C SER A 8 40.43 -37.48 32.32
N ASP A 9 40.34 -36.32 32.97
CA ASP A 9 40.10 -35.02 32.37
C ASP A 9 38.74 -34.78 31.68
N PHE A 10 37.74 -34.46 32.51
CA PHE A 10 36.71 -33.48 32.15
C PHE A 10 36.66 -32.37 33.21
N THR A 11 37.80 -31.70 33.44
CA THR A 11 37.74 -30.30 33.89
C THR A 11 37.36 -29.46 32.66
N SER A 12 36.05 -29.42 32.38
CA SER A 12 35.51 -28.37 31.53
C SER A 12 35.88 -27.04 32.19
N ASP A 13 36.40 -26.13 31.37
CA ASP A 13 37.06 -24.87 31.70
C ASP A 13 36.10 -23.88 32.40
N ASN A 14 35.71 -24.21 33.63
CA ASN A 14 34.79 -23.44 34.48
C ASN A 14 35.45 -22.16 35.05
N SER A 15 36.78 -22.05 34.85
CA SER A 15 37.61 -20.95 35.33
C SER A 15 37.40 -19.67 34.52
N ASN A 16 37.18 -19.81 33.20
CA ASN A 16 36.99 -18.66 32.30
C ASN A 16 35.62 -17.99 32.47
N ASP A 17 34.55 -18.77 32.70
CA ASP A 17 33.22 -18.23 32.99
C ASP A 17 33.17 -17.52 34.35
N ALA A 18 33.84 -18.07 35.37
CA ALA A 18 33.95 -17.44 36.69
C ALA A 18 34.81 -16.15 36.66
N LEU A 19 35.87 -16.13 35.86
CA LEU A 19 36.69 -14.93 35.63
C LEU A 19 35.91 -13.85 34.88
N PHE A 20 35.14 -14.24 33.86
CA PHE A 20 34.31 -13.32 33.10
C PHE A 20 33.16 -12.74 33.95
N SER A 21 32.50 -13.58 34.75
CA SER A 21 31.46 -13.15 35.70
C SER A 21 32.00 -12.19 36.76
N SER A 22 33.16 -12.50 37.36
CA SER A 22 33.76 -11.61 38.36
C SER A 22 34.23 -10.28 37.75
N GLN A 23 34.73 -10.27 36.52
CA GLN A 23 35.04 -9.04 35.79
C GLN A 23 33.79 -8.20 35.49
N LEU A 24 32.67 -8.84 35.11
CA LEU A 24 31.38 -8.20 34.93
C LEU A 24 30.84 -7.59 36.23
N ASP A 25 30.92 -8.33 37.35
CA ASP A 25 30.50 -7.82 38.66
C ASP A 25 31.31 -6.60 39.07
N THR A 26 32.63 -6.64 38.85
CA THR A 26 33.51 -5.50 39.16
C THR A 26 33.18 -4.30 38.27
N LEU A 27 32.90 -4.53 36.99
CA LEU A 27 32.47 -3.50 36.05
C LEU A 27 31.13 -2.87 36.47
N TYR A 28 30.11 -3.68 36.77
CA TYR A 28 28.81 -3.19 37.20
C TYR A 28 28.86 -2.49 38.55
N ALA A 29 29.69 -2.95 39.49
CA ALA A 29 29.92 -2.28 40.76
C ALA A 29 30.60 -0.92 40.61
N SER A 30 31.39 -0.73 39.54
CA SER A 30 32.06 0.55 39.23
C SER A 30 31.16 1.56 38.52
N LEU A 31 30.03 1.13 37.95
CA LEU A 31 29.09 2.00 37.26
C LEU A 31 28.23 2.77 38.25
N ASN A 32 28.13 4.08 38.05
CA ASN A 32 27.19 4.91 38.79
C ASN A 32 25.76 4.66 38.28
N PRO A 33 24.83 4.17 39.12
CA PRO A 33 23.47 3.84 38.69
C PRO A 33 22.72 5.03 38.07
N LYS A 34 23.00 6.25 38.55
CA LYS A 34 22.36 7.47 38.04
C LYS A 34 22.78 7.78 36.60
N ASP A 35 24.04 7.55 36.27
CA ASP A 35 24.56 7.84 34.93
C ASP A 35 24.00 6.84 33.91
N VAL A 36 23.84 5.57 34.35
CA VAL A 36 23.20 4.53 33.56
C VAL A 36 21.72 4.86 33.31
N GLU A 37 21.00 5.29 34.34
CA GLU A 37 19.59 5.68 34.21
C GLU A 37 19.41 6.90 33.30
N GLN A 38 20.25 7.92 33.44
CA GLN A 38 20.26 9.10 32.56
C GLN A 38 20.55 8.73 31.11
N PHE A 39 21.48 7.80 30.87
CA PHE A 39 21.76 7.30 29.53
C PHE A 39 20.52 6.61 28.93
N TYR A 40 19.84 5.74 29.67
CA TYR A 40 18.63 5.07 29.18
C TYR A 40 17.52 6.07 28.84
N GLN A 41 17.30 7.08 29.68
CA GLN A 41 16.31 8.12 29.42
C GLN A 41 16.67 8.94 28.18
N GLY A 42 17.92 9.35 28.03
CA GLY A 42 18.42 10.08 26.86
C GLY A 42 18.32 9.25 25.57
N TYR A 43 18.67 7.98 25.65
CA TYR A 43 18.58 7.05 24.52
C TYR A 43 17.12 6.81 24.10
N ALA A 44 16.21 6.63 25.06
CA ALA A 44 14.79 6.48 24.78
C ALA A 44 14.21 7.75 24.11
N ALA A 45 14.57 8.94 24.61
CA ALA A 45 14.17 10.20 24.00
C ALA A 45 14.70 10.32 22.57
N TRP A 46 15.98 10.01 22.35
CA TRP A 46 16.59 10.01 21.02
C TRP A 46 15.89 9.05 20.05
N GLN A 47 15.54 7.84 20.50
CA GLN A 47 14.75 6.89 19.70
C GLN A 47 13.37 7.44 19.33
N MET A 48 12.69 8.12 20.27
CA MET A 48 11.40 8.74 19.98
C MET A 48 11.53 9.83 18.91
N TYR A 49 12.52 10.72 19.02
CA TYR A 49 12.76 11.75 18.01
C TYR A 49 12.99 11.16 16.61
N HIS A 50 13.80 10.11 16.51
CA HIS A 50 14.00 9.42 15.24
C HIS A 50 12.73 8.79 14.69
N LYS A 51 11.89 8.22 15.56
CA LYS A 51 10.61 7.65 15.16
C LYS A 51 9.65 8.72 14.65
N ILE A 52 9.59 9.88 15.30
CA ILE A 52 8.79 11.03 14.86
C ILE A 52 9.25 11.50 13.48
N ALA A 53 10.55 11.76 13.30
CA ALA A 53 11.10 12.19 12.01
C ALA A 53 10.81 11.18 10.89
N THR A 54 10.89 9.88 11.19
CA THR A 54 10.56 8.81 10.23
C THR A 54 9.07 8.84 9.86
N LEU A 55 8.19 9.04 10.84
CA LEU A 55 6.75 9.14 10.60
C LEU A 55 6.39 10.38 9.79
N GLU A 56 6.99 11.53 10.10
CA GLU A 56 6.79 12.78 9.36
C GLU A 56 7.22 12.64 7.89
N ALA A 57 8.36 12.01 7.63
CA ALA A 57 8.81 11.72 6.27
C ALA A 57 7.83 10.80 5.52
N ASN A 58 7.26 9.80 6.22
CA ASN A 58 6.26 8.92 5.65
C ASN A 58 4.94 9.63 5.33
N VAL A 59 4.48 10.52 6.22
CA VAL A 59 3.30 11.36 5.98
C VAL A 59 3.50 12.21 4.74
N ALA A 60 4.61 12.95 4.66
CA ALA A 60 4.92 13.79 3.50
C ALA A 60 4.97 12.99 2.19
N ARG A 61 5.51 11.76 2.22
CA ARG A 61 5.53 10.87 1.05
C ARG A 61 4.12 10.44 0.64
N ILE A 62 3.26 10.10 1.60
CA ILE A 62 1.87 9.69 1.32
C ILE A 62 1.07 10.87 0.76
N ASP A 63 1.24 12.06 1.33
CA ASP A 63 0.57 13.28 0.85
C ASP A 63 0.95 13.59 -0.60
N GLN A 64 2.23 13.42 -0.95
CA GLN A 64 2.67 13.54 -2.35
C GLN A 64 1.97 12.52 -3.26
N GLN A 65 1.88 11.25 -2.83
CA GLN A 65 1.20 10.22 -3.61
C GLN A 65 -0.30 10.51 -3.78
N ILE A 66 -0.96 11.06 -2.77
CA ILE A 66 -2.36 11.50 -2.85
C ILE A 66 -2.50 12.63 -3.87
N ASN A 67 -1.60 13.61 -3.84
CA ASN A 67 -1.64 14.73 -4.77
C ASN A 67 -1.41 14.26 -6.23
N ASP A 68 -0.39 13.42 -6.45
CA ASP A 68 -0.11 12.87 -7.78
C ASP A 68 -1.30 12.07 -8.33
N ASN A 69 -1.92 11.24 -7.48
CA ASN A 69 -3.13 10.51 -7.85
C ASN A 69 -4.31 11.44 -8.13
N THR A 70 -4.47 12.51 -7.34
CA THR A 70 -5.54 13.49 -7.56
C THR A 70 -5.38 14.18 -8.91
N VAL A 71 -4.16 14.52 -9.29
CA VAL A 71 -3.86 15.07 -10.62
C VAL A 71 -4.22 14.07 -11.71
N LEU A 72 -3.82 12.80 -11.57
CA LEU A 72 -4.18 11.74 -12.53
C LEU A 72 -5.70 11.53 -12.62
N MET A 73 -6.40 11.55 -11.48
CA MET A 73 -7.86 11.44 -11.44
C MET A 73 -8.54 12.63 -12.15
N HIS A 74 -8.02 13.84 -12.01
CA HIS A 74 -8.54 14.99 -12.75
C HIS A 74 -8.28 14.90 -14.25
N LEU A 75 -7.16 14.31 -14.68
CA LEU A 75 -6.88 14.08 -16.09
C LEU A 75 -7.82 13.05 -16.73
N VAL A 76 -8.33 12.11 -15.95
CA VAL A 76 -9.20 11.02 -16.40
C VAL A 76 -10.67 11.26 -16.01
N GLN A 77 -11.00 12.43 -15.45
CA GLN A 77 -12.36 12.71 -15.02
C GLN A 77 -13.30 12.75 -16.23
N PRO A 78 -14.27 11.83 -16.34
CA PRO A 78 -15.20 11.82 -17.47
C PRO A 78 -16.04 13.10 -17.45
N SER A 79 -16.30 13.63 -18.64
CA SER A 79 -17.19 14.78 -18.80
C SER A 79 -18.59 14.50 -18.26
N ALA A 80 -19.38 15.55 -18.05
CA ALA A 80 -20.78 15.38 -17.66
C ALA A 80 -21.59 14.56 -18.69
N ILE A 81 -21.24 14.66 -19.97
CA ILE A 81 -21.88 13.91 -21.07
C ILE A 81 -21.46 12.44 -21.00
N ALA A 82 -20.16 12.16 -20.81
CA ALA A 82 -19.64 10.82 -20.61
C ALA A 82 -20.32 10.13 -19.41
N LEU A 83 -20.41 10.81 -18.27
CA LEU A 83 -21.04 10.27 -17.07
C LEU A 83 -22.54 10.01 -17.26
N ALA A 84 -23.26 10.94 -17.89
CA ALA A 84 -24.68 10.77 -18.21
C ALA A 84 -24.90 9.60 -19.19
N THR A 85 -24.03 9.46 -20.18
CA THR A 85 -24.06 8.37 -21.16
C THR A 85 -23.81 7.03 -20.49
N LEU A 86 -22.77 6.91 -19.65
CA LEU A 86 -22.50 5.71 -18.87
C LEU A 86 -23.69 5.31 -18.00
N SER A 87 -24.22 6.25 -17.21
CA SER A 87 -25.36 5.97 -16.32
C SER A 87 -26.58 5.50 -17.10
N ARG A 88 -26.80 6.07 -18.29
CA ARG A 88 -27.92 5.69 -19.16
C ARG A 88 -27.71 4.30 -19.77
N LEU A 89 -26.54 4.01 -20.32
CA LEU A 89 -26.21 2.70 -20.89
C LEU A 89 -26.26 1.58 -19.84
N GLN A 90 -25.77 1.83 -18.63
CA GLN A 90 -25.90 0.90 -17.49
C GLN A 90 -27.37 0.68 -17.10
N SER A 91 -28.21 1.72 -17.14
CA SER A 91 -29.65 1.55 -16.89
C SER A 91 -30.36 0.67 -17.93
N TYR A 92 -29.77 0.55 -19.13
CA TYR A 92 -30.21 -0.37 -20.18
C TYR A 92 -29.55 -1.76 -20.11
N GLY A 93 -28.74 -2.03 -19.08
CA GLY A 93 -28.07 -3.32 -18.86
C GLY A 93 -26.74 -3.50 -19.60
N VAL A 94 -26.14 -2.42 -20.12
CA VAL A 94 -24.80 -2.47 -20.71
C VAL A 94 -23.76 -2.34 -19.60
N ASP A 95 -23.28 -3.48 -19.10
CA ASP A 95 -22.30 -3.56 -18.00
C ASP A 95 -20.87 -3.92 -18.47
N ASP A 96 -20.64 -4.09 -19.78
CA ASP A 96 -19.30 -4.37 -20.31
C ASP A 96 -18.43 -3.11 -20.27
N ILE A 97 -17.54 -3.06 -19.28
CA ILE A 97 -16.63 -1.94 -19.01
C ILE A 97 -15.74 -1.64 -20.22
N ASN A 98 -15.25 -2.65 -20.93
CA ASN A 98 -14.35 -2.41 -22.07
C ASN A 98 -15.08 -1.75 -23.24
N LEU A 99 -16.34 -2.15 -23.45
CA LEU A 99 -17.21 -1.56 -24.46
C LEU A 99 -17.51 -0.10 -24.13
N LEU A 100 -17.86 0.18 -22.88
CA LEU A 100 -18.13 1.53 -22.39
C LEU A 100 -16.88 2.41 -22.51
N ASP A 101 -15.70 1.94 -22.13
CA ASP A 101 -14.45 2.67 -22.26
C ASP A 101 -14.13 2.99 -23.74
N THR A 102 -14.31 2.00 -24.64
CA THR A 102 -14.12 2.21 -26.09
C THR A 102 -15.08 3.28 -26.65
N MET A 103 -16.30 3.36 -26.12
CA MET A 103 -17.26 4.41 -26.50
C MET A 103 -16.82 5.79 -25.98
N LEU A 104 -16.28 5.85 -24.75
CA LEU A 104 -15.79 7.09 -24.16
C LEU A 104 -14.56 7.65 -24.88
N GLU A 105 -13.65 6.78 -25.34
CA GLU A 105 -12.44 7.17 -26.08
C GLU A 105 -12.75 7.92 -27.39
N ARG A 106 -13.93 7.70 -27.98
CA ARG A 106 -14.36 8.39 -29.21
C ARG A 106 -14.74 9.87 -28.99
N GLY A 107 -14.91 10.28 -27.73
CA GLY A 107 -15.11 11.67 -27.32
C GLY A 107 -16.57 12.12 -27.19
N ASP A 108 -16.75 13.25 -26.49
CA ASP A 108 -18.05 13.77 -26.06
C ASP A 108 -19.01 14.11 -27.21
N GLU A 109 -18.51 14.68 -28.31
CA GLU A 109 -19.35 15.04 -29.46
C GLU A 109 -19.94 13.79 -30.15
N TRP A 110 -19.13 12.73 -30.25
CA TRP A 110 -19.59 11.45 -30.78
C TRP A 110 -20.60 10.80 -29.83
N LEU A 111 -20.36 10.84 -28.52
CA LEU A 111 -21.30 10.31 -27.51
C LEU A 111 -22.66 11.02 -27.56
N ASP A 112 -22.67 12.36 -27.65
CA ASP A 112 -23.93 13.11 -27.74
C ASP A 112 -24.71 12.73 -29.00
N HIS A 113 -24.04 12.67 -30.15
CA HIS A 113 -24.66 12.23 -31.40
C HIS A 113 -25.15 10.77 -31.33
N ALA A 114 -24.38 9.87 -30.73
CA ALA A 114 -24.75 8.47 -30.53
C ALA A 114 -25.98 8.35 -29.63
N MET A 115 -26.06 9.12 -28.54
CA MET A 115 -27.23 9.13 -27.64
C MET A 115 -28.48 9.72 -28.31
N GLN A 116 -28.33 10.70 -29.20
CA GLN A 116 -29.43 11.21 -30.01
C GLN A 116 -29.92 10.17 -31.02
N LEU A 117 -29.00 9.42 -31.65
CA LEU A 117 -29.35 8.33 -32.56
C LEU A 117 -30.05 7.19 -31.81
N LEU A 118 -29.55 6.81 -30.64
CA LEU A 118 -30.17 5.83 -29.76
C LEU A 118 -31.61 6.21 -29.43
N ASN A 119 -31.83 7.44 -28.97
CA ASN A 119 -33.16 8.00 -28.71
C ASN A 119 -34.09 7.86 -29.91
N ARG A 120 -33.59 8.18 -31.11
CA ARG A 120 -34.39 8.10 -32.33
C ARG A 120 -34.74 6.65 -32.68
N CYS A 121 -33.79 5.73 -32.53
CA CYS A 121 -34.00 4.30 -32.76
C CYS A 121 -35.00 3.68 -31.76
N GLU A 122 -34.96 4.10 -30.50
CA GLU A 122 -35.94 3.72 -29.47
C GLU A 122 -37.35 4.19 -29.85
N HIS A 123 -37.50 5.45 -30.29
CA HIS A 123 -38.79 5.98 -30.75
C HIS A 123 -39.36 5.25 -31.97
N MET A 124 -38.50 4.65 -32.79
CA MET A 124 -38.89 3.86 -33.95
C MET A 124 -39.02 2.35 -33.64
N HIS A 125 -38.90 1.95 -32.36
CA HIS A 125 -38.91 0.56 -31.91
C HIS A 125 -37.90 -0.36 -32.63
N LEU A 126 -36.76 0.19 -33.08
CA LEU A 126 -35.74 -0.56 -33.82
C LEU A 126 -34.80 -1.36 -32.91
N ILE A 127 -34.69 -0.98 -31.64
CA ILE A 127 -33.84 -1.66 -30.65
C ILE A 127 -34.79 -2.43 -29.75
N HIS A 128 -34.89 -3.74 -29.97
CA HIS A 128 -35.90 -4.55 -29.29
C HIS A 128 -35.40 -5.16 -27.98
N GLU A 129 -34.11 -5.40 -27.76
CA GLU A 129 -33.64 -6.01 -26.49
C GLU A 129 -32.12 -6.05 -26.25
N SER A 130 -31.25 -5.81 -27.24
CA SER A 130 -29.80 -5.89 -27.06
C SER A 130 -29.11 -4.53 -27.22
N TYR A 131 -29.20 -3.72 -26.16
CA TYR A 131 -28.48 -2.44 -26.08
C TYR A 131 -26.95 -2.65 -26.15
N THR A 132 -26.46 -3.79 -25.67
CA THR A 132 -25.05 -4.18 -25.77
C THR A 132 -24.61 -4.40 -27.23
N GLU A 133 -25.42 -5.07 -28.06
CA GLU A 133 -25.11 -5.23 -29.49
C GLU A 133 -25.15 -3.90 -30.24
N TRP A 134 -26.09 -3.01 -29.88
CA TRP A 134 -26.12 -1.68 -30.46
C TRP A 134 -24.84 -0.89 -30.13
N CYS A 135 -24.38 -0.93 -28.88
CA CYS A 135 -23.13 -0.31 -28.45
C CYS A 135 -21.90 -0.88 -29.16
N GLN A 136 -21.90 -2.18 -29.49
CA GLN A 136 -20.80 -2.82 -30.26
C GLN A 136 -20.73 -2.35 -31.72
N HIS A 137 -21.87 -1.94 -32.31
CA HIS A 137 -21.96 -1.56 -33.72
C HIS A 137 -22.05 -0.04 -33.98
N ALA A 138 -22.28 0.75 -32.94
CA ALA A 138 -22.22 2.21 -32.98
C ALA A 138 -20.80 2.71 -33.23
#